data_AF-A0A4U6TL33-F1
#
_entry.id   AF-A0A4U6TL33-F1
#
_cell.length_a   1.000
_cell.length_b   1.000
_cell.length_c   1.000
_cell.angle_alpha   90.00
_cell.angle_beta   90.00
_cell.angle_gamma   90.00
#
_symmetry.space_group_name_H-M   'P 1'
#
loop_
_entity.id
_entity.type
_entity.pdbx_description
1 polymer ?
#
loop_
_entity_poly.entity_id
_entity_poly.type
_entity_poly.pdbx_seq_one_letter_code
_entity_poly.pdbx_strand_id
1 'polypeptide(L)'
;MGSLPLEAMMPLNPDSFAGESSAVVDFLADYYRNVDKYPVMANTQPGTIRKLLPEAAPELGDSMDRILDDVQRDILPGLTHWQSPSFFAYFPANASTAGFAGEMLSAGLNVVPFVWTASPVATELEQVVVDWMASLLGLPERFHFKGGGGGVLHGSTCEAVVCTLAAARDRALSKLGHEGILKLVVYASDQTHATFQKGASIVGIPPANFRILRTSANSGYGLTATIVQRAIEEDVARGLVPLYLCATVGTTGLGAIDRVRELGHVARRYGNSFNLPLLYANHPYGDTKYVEMECAMRSQVTIHAHLTINNQFL
;
A
#
# COMPACT_ATOMS: atom_id res chain seq x y z
N MET A 1 -31.67 24.11 35.10
CA MET A 1 -30.57 23.75 34.18
C MET A 1 -29.46 23.16 35.03
N GLY A 2 -29.46 21.83 35.19
CA GLY A 2 -28.40 21.15 35.93
C GLY A 2 -27.16 21.11 35.06
N SER A 3 -26.03 21.60 35.57
CA SER A 3 -24.72 21.41 34.95
C SER A 3 -24.47 19.91 34.81
N LEU A 4 -24.21 19.44 33.59
CA LEU A 4 -23.71 18.09 33.37
C LEU A 4 -22.43 17.91 34.23
N PRO A 5 -22.26 16.79 34.93
CA PRO A 5 -21.08 16.54 35.75
C PRO A 5 -19.81 16.66 34.89
N LEU A 6 -18.74 17.24 35.45
CA LEU A 6 -17.49 17.53 34.74
C LEU A 6 -16.87 16.28 34.08
N GLU A 7 -17.12 15.11 34.66
CA GLU A 7 -16.73 13.78 34.13
C GLU A 7 -17.37 13.50 32.75
N ALA A 8 -18.59 13.99 32.50
CA ALA A 8 -19.25 13.89 31.18
C ALA A 8 -18.61 14.82 30.13
N MET A 9 -17.66 15.67 30.51
CA MET A 9 -16.96 16.61 29.61
C MET A 9 -15.50 16.22 29.32
N MET A 10 -15.04 15.06 29.79
CA MET A 10 -13.67 14.55 29.54
C MET A 10 -13.71 13.33 28.61
N PRO A 11 -13.75 13.51 27.29
CA PRO A 11 -13.84 12.40 26.33
C PRO A 11 -12.62 11.46 26.34
N LEU A 12 -11.47 11.92 26.85
CA LEU A 12 -10.30 11.10 27.14
C LEU A 12 -10.01 11.18 28.64
N ASN A 13 -10.67 10.32 29.42
CA ASN A 13 -10.50 10.23 30.87
C ASN A 13 -9.50 9.09 31.20
N PRO A 14 -8.31 9.38 31.75
CA PRO A 14 -7.32 8.35 32.10
C PRO A 14 -7.83 7.30 33.07
N ASP A 15 -8.77 7.66 33.95
CA ASP A 15 -9.30 6.75 34.97
C ASP A 15 -10.22 5.68 34.36
N SER A 16 -10.95 5.98 33.28
CA SER A 16 -11.77 5.01 32.53
C SER A 16 -11.02 4.37 31.37
N PHE A 17 -10.03 5.05 30.80
CA PHE A 17 -9.29 4.64 29.60
C PHE A 17 -8.75 3.22 29.69
N ALA A 18 -8.12 2.86 30.81
CA ALA A 18 -7.52 1.54 30.97
C ALA A 18 -8.58 0.43 30.96
N GLY A 19 -9.70 0.64 31.67
CA GLY A 19 -10.78 -0.35 31.74
C GLY A 19 -11.48 -0.56 30.40
N GLU A 20 -11.86 0.52 29.72
CA GLU A 20 -12.50 0.46 28.41
C GLU A 20 -11.55 -0.14 27.35
N SER A 21 -10.27 0.22 27.37
CA SER A 21 -9.27 -0.35 26.46
C SER A 21 -9.06 -1.84 26.71
N SER A 22 -9.02 -2.28 27.96
CA SER A 22 -8.91 -3.71 28.31
C SER A 22 -10.11 -4.50 27.80
N ALA A 23 -11.33 -3.98 27.91
CA ALA A 23 -12.53 -4.65 27.40
C ALA A 23 -12.44 -4.90 25.87
N VAL A 24 -11.94 -3.92 25.11
CA VAL A 24 -11.73 -4.07 23.66
C VAL A 24 -10.63 -5.11 23.35
N VAL A 25 -9.53 -5.10 24.11
CA VAL A 25 -8.44 -6.08 23.94
C VAL A 25 -8.92 -7.49 24.23
N ASP A 26 -9.68 -7.69 25.30
CA ASP A 26 -10.24 -8.99 25.67
C ASP A 26 -11.24 -9.48 24.61
N PHE A 27 -12.11 -8.60 24.11
CA PHE A 27 -13.02 -8.87 23.01
C PHE A 27 -12.28 -9.34 21.74
N LEU A 28 -11.22 -8.64 21.34
CA LEU A 28 -10.41 -9.02 20.18
C LEU A 28 -9.67 -10.34 20.40
N ALA A 29 -9.16 -10.58 21.61
CA ALA A 29 -8.52 -11.86 21.95
C ALA A 29 -9.53 -13.02 21.84
N ASP A 30 -10.76 -12.84 22.31
CA ASP A 30 -11.83 -13.81 22.13
C ASP A 30 -12.22 -14.00 20.67
N TYR A 31 -12.27 -12.92 19.88
CA TYR A 31 -12.46 -13.01 18.45
C TYR A 31 -11.40 -13.90 17.79
N TYR A 32 -10.11 -13.64 18.03
CA TYR A 32 -9.03 -14.45 17.45
C TYR A 32 -9.04 -15.91 17.93
N ARG A 33 -9.42 -16.18 19.19
CA ARG A 33 -9.61 -17.54 19.71
C ARG A 33 -10.72 -18.33 19.01
N ASN A 34 -11.69 -17.63 18.42
CA ASN A 34 -12.91 -18.22 17.87
C ASN A 34 -13.12 -17.92 16.38
N VAL A 35 -12.16 -17.28 15.71
CA VAL A 35 -12.35 -16.75 14.34
C VAL A 35 -12.65 -17.86 13.33
N ASP A 36 -12.16 -19.06 13.59
CA ASP A 36 -12.37 -20.28 12.81
C ASP A 36 -13.81 -20.83 12.90
N LYS A 37 -14.59 -20.40 13.89
CA LYS A 37 -16.00 -20.79 14.07
C LYS A 37 -16.95 -19.96 13.22
N TYR A 38 -16.53 -18.78 12.74
CA TYR A 38 -17.35 -17.95 11.86
C TYR A 38 -17.26 -18.42 10.40
N PRO A 39 -18.32 -18.24 9.59
CA PRO A 39 -18.22 -18.44 8.15
C PRO A 39 -17.19 -17.47 7.57
N VAL A 40 -16.23 -17.98 6.78
CA VAL A 40 -15.11 -17.15 6.26
C VAL A 40 -15.59 -15.94 5.46
N MET A 41 -16.63 -16.11 4.63
CA MET A 41 -17.24 -15.02 3.88
C MET A 41 -18.55 -14.58 4.52
N ALA A 42 -18.79 -13.27 4.54
CA ALA A 42 -20.06 -12.71 5.00
C ALA A 42 -21.23 -13.28 4.21
N ASN A 43 -22.31 -13.65 4.91
CA ASN A 43 -23.56 -14.10 4.31
C ASN A 43 -24.67 -13.05 4.46
N THR A 44 -24.35 -11.80 4.10
CA THR A 44 -25.25 -10.65 4.23
C THR A 44 -25.60 -10.05 2.87
N GLN A 45 -26.68 -9.26 2.82
CA GLN A 45 -27.12 -8.56 1.62
C GLN A 45 -26.76 -7.07 1.71
N PRO A 46 -26.55 -6.38 0.57
CA PRO A 46 -26.36 -4.93 0.58
C PRO A 46 -27.47 -4.21 1.35
N GLY A 47 -27.08 -3.34 2.30
CA GLY A 47 -28.00 -2.57 3.13
C GLY A 47 -28.48 -3.26 4.42
N THR A 48 -28.03 -4.49 4.74
CA THR A 48 -28.40 -5.18 6.00
C THR A 48 -28.12 -4.33 7.24
N ILE A 49 -26.91 -3.80 7.41
CA ILE A 49 -26.54 -3.02 8.61
C ILE A 49 -27.43 -1.79 8.79
N ARG A 50 -27.79 -1.10 7.70
CA ARG A 50 -28.67 0.08 7.77
C ARG A 50 -30.05 -0.22 8.35
N LYS A 51 -30.54 -1.46 8.23
CA LYS A 51 -31.82 -1.90 8.78
C LYS A 51 -31.73 -2.29 10.27
N LEU A 52 -30.53 -2.59 10.76
CA LEU A 52 -30.29 -2.98 12.16
C LEU A 52 -30.01 -1.76 13.04
N LEU A 53 -29.42 -0.71 12.48
CA LEU A 53 -29.06 0.50 13.20
C LEU A 53 -30.21 1.51 13.28
N PRO A 54 -30.27 2.35 14.34
CA PRO A 54 -31.19 3.47 14.43
C PRO A 54 -31.06 4.44 13.24
N GLU A 55 -32.13 5.15 12.92
CA GLU A 55 -32.12 6.07 11.77
C GLU A 55 -31.28 7.33 11.99
N ALA A 56 -31.07 7.70 13.26
CA ALA A 56 -30.30 8.85 13.71
C ALA A 56 -29.32 8.44 14.82
N ALA A 57 -28.23 9.20 14.98
CA ALA A 57 -27.29 9.01 16.07
C ALA A 57 -27.94 9.32 17.43
N PRO A 58 -27.54 8.62 18.51
CA PRO A 58 -28.10 8.89 19.83
C PRO A 58 -27.63 10.26 20.36
N GLU A 59 -28.48 10.94 21.13
CA GLU A 59 -28.16 12.22 21.77
C GLU A 59 -27.23 12.07 22.98
N LEU A 60 -27.20 10.87 23.58
CA LEU A 60 -26.38 10.50 24.73
C LEU A 60 -25.51 9.30 24.37
N GLY A 61 -24.32 9.23 24.96
CA GLY A 61 -23.42 8.08 24.78
C GLY A 61 -23.98 6.81 25.41
N ASP A 62 -23.70 5.67 24.77
CA ASP A 62 -23.91 4.34 25.33
C ASP A 62 -22.62 3.84 26.02
N SER A 63 -22.75 2.84 26.90
CA SER A 63 -21.58 2.21 27.53
C SER A 63 -20.77 1.38 26.53
N MET A 64 -19.47 1.23 26.79
CA MET A 64 -18.59 0.38 25.98
C MET A 64 -19.12 -1.06 25.87
N ASP A 65 -19.60 -1.64 26.96
CA ASP A 65 -20.16 -3.00 26.98
C ASP A 65 -21.32 -3.16 25.99
N ARG A 66 -22.24 -2.19 25.95
CA ARG A 66 -23.37 -2.22 25.02
C ARG A 66 -22.90 -2.11 23.57
N ILE A 67 -21.90 -1.27 23.31
CA ILE A 67 -21.32 -1.14 21.97
C ILE A 67 -20.66 -2.45 21.54
N LEU A 68 -19.91 -3.11 22.43
CA LEU A 68 -19.29 -4.41 22.15
C LEU A 68 -20.32 -5.53 21.94
N ASP A 69 -21.43 -5.53 22.70
CA ASP A 69 -22.56 -6.44 22.48
C ASP A 69 -23.19 -6.24 21.10
N ASP A 70 -23.36 -5.00 20.66
CA ASP A 70 -23.87 -4.67 19.32
C ASP A 70 -22.88 -5.09 18.22
N VAL A 71 -21.57 -4.89 18.43
CA VAL A 71 -20.52 -5.36 17.52
C VAL A 71 -20.55 -6.89 17.39
N GLN A 72 -20.66 -7.60 18.51
CA GLN A 72 -20.73 -9.06 18.52
C GLN A 72 -21.96 -9.58 17.76
N ARG A 73 -23.12 -8.97 18.02
CA ARG A 73 -24.41 -9.43 17.49
C ARG A 73 -24.61 -9.06 16.03
N ASP A 74 -24.31 -7.82 15.65
CA ASP A 74 -24.74 -7.25 14.38
C ASP A 74 -23.59 -7.06 13.38
N ILE A 75 -22.36 -6.87 13.86
CA ILE A 75 -21.20 -6.59 13.00
C ILE A 75 -20.42 -7.88 12.68
N LEU A 76 -19.99 -8.65 13.69
CA LEU A 76 -19.17 -9.85 13.47
C LEU A 76 -19.78 -10.82 12.45
N PRO A 77 -21.08 -11.18 12.48
CA PRO A 77 -21.66 -12.11 11.50
C PRO A 77 -21.68 -11.56 10.06
N GLY A 78 -21.56 -10.23 9.91
CA GLY A 78 -21.52 -9.54 8.64
C GLY A 78 -20.11 -9.31 8.09
N LEU A 79 -19.06 -9.72 8.81
CA LEU A 79 -17.69 -9.61 8.35
C LEU A 79 -17.34 -10.75 7.39
N THR A 80 -16.56 -10.44 6.36
CA THR A 80 -15.70 -11.43 5.75
C THR A 80 -14.45 -11.51 6.62
N HIS A 81 -14.19 -12.68 7.20
CA HIS A 81 -13.16 -12.85 8.22
C HIS A 81 -11.79 -13.10 7.60
N TRP A 82 -11.11 -12.02 7.19
CA TRP A 82 -9.76 -12.06 6.62
C TRP A 82 -8.71 -12.70 7.54
N GLN A 83 -8.95 -12.70 8.85
CA GLN A 83 -8.08 -13.32 9.86
C GLN A 83 -8.43 -14.80 10.14
N SER A 84 -9.44 -15.36 9.46
CA SER A 84 -9.74 -16.79 9.59
C SER A 84 -8.57 -17.61 9.06
N PRO A 85 -8.15 -18.69 9.73
CA PRO A 85 -7.11 -19.61 9.22
C PRO A 85 -7.54 -20.30 7.91
N SER A 86 -8.82 -20.22 7.55
CA SER A 86 -9.37 -20.75 6.30
C SER A 86 -9.61 -19.68 5.23
N PHE A 87 -9.09 -18.45 5.40
CA PHE A 87 -9.18 -17.39 4.41
C PHE A 87 -8.03 -17.48 3.39
N PHE A 88 -8.37 -17.88 2.16
CA PHE A 88 -7.41 -18.03 1.04
C PHE A 88 -7.76 -17.16 -0.17
N ALA A 89 -8.66 -16.18 -0.01
CA ALA A 89 -9.00 -15.24 -1.07
C ALA A 89 -7.96 -14.11 -1.14
N TYR A 90 -7.78 -13.54 -2.34
CA TYR A 90 -6.90 -12.38 -2.58
C TYR A 90 -5.47 -12.59 -2.03
N PHE A 91 -4.94 -11.59 -1.30
CA PHE A 91 -3.72 -11.68 -0.52
C PHE A 91 -4.05 -11.57 0.97
N PRO A 92 -3.31 -12.28 1.83
CA PRO A 92 -3.56 -12.24 3.27
C PRO A 92 -3.28 -10.83 3.82
N ALA A 93 -4.17 -10.35 4.68
CA ALA A 93 -3.94 -9.16 5.49
C ALA A 93 -3.21 -9.59 6.78
N ASN A 94 -1.89 -9.73 6.73
CA ASN A 94 -1.13 -10.30 7.83
C ASN A 94 -1.13 -9.38 9.06
N ALA A 95 -1.47 -9.93 10.22
CA ALA A 95 -1.41 -9.25 11.50
C ALA A 95 -0.44 -9.96 12.46
N SER A 96 0.06 -9.23 13.45
CA SER A 96 0.86 -9.76 14.56
C SER A 96 0.52 -9.01 15.84
N THR A 97 0.79 -9.62 16.99
CA THR A 97 0.61 -8.97 18.30
C THR A 97 1.48 -7.72 18.42
N ALA A 98 2.71 -7.76 17.90
CA ALA A 98 3.61 -6.62 17.84
C ALA A 98 3.07 -5.50 16.94
N GLY A 99 2.53 -5.84 15.76
CA GLY A 99 1.92 -4.87 14.86
C GLY A 99 0.70 -4.19 15.48
N PHE A 100 -0.17 -4.97 16.16
CA PHE A 100 -1.31 -4.43 16.89
C PHE A 100 -0.87 -3.51 18.04
N ALA A 101 0.13 -3.90 18.83
CA ALA A 101 0.67 -3.05 19.90
C ALA A 101 1.28 -1.74 19.34
N GLY A 102 1.96 -1.80 18.19
CA GLY A 102 2.44 -0.62 17.48
C GLY A 102 1.31 0.33 17.08
N GLU A 103 0.22 -0.21 16.53
CA GLU A 103 -0.96 0.58 16.16
C GLU A 103 -1.63 1.20 17.40
N MET A 104 -1.76 0.45 18.50
CA MET A 104 -2.29 0.97 19.77
C MET A 104 -1.46 2.16 20.29
N LEU A 105 -0.13 2.04 20.28
CA LEU A 105 0.77 3.11 20.70
C LEU A 105 0.66 4.33 19.77
N SER A 106 0.61 4.10 18.46
CA SER A 106 0.45 5.15 17.45
C SER A 106 -0.85 5.93 17.65
N ALA A 107 -1.98 5.22 17.73
CA ALA A 107 -3.30 5.81 17.93
C ALA A 107 -3.44 6.48 19.30
N GLY A 108 -2.85 5.91 20.36
CA GLY A 108 -2.89 6.47 21.71
C GLY A 108 -2.07 7.74 21.86
N LEU A 109 -0.89 7.82 21.24
CA LEU A 109 -0.06 9.03 21.23
C LEU A 109 -0.63 10.12 20.32
N ASN A 110 -1.31 9.72 19.24
CA ASN A 110 -2.07 10.60 18.33
C ASN A 110 -1.30 11.86 17.86
N VAL A 111 -0.02 11.67 17.51
CA VAL A 111 0.83 12.76 17.00
C VAL A 111 0.67 12.93 15.49
N VAL A 112 0.81 14.15 14.98
CA VAL A 112 0.71 14.46 13.54
C VAL A 112 2.08 14.93 13.00
N PRO A 113 2.93 14.04 12.47
CA PRO A 113 4.31 14.35 12.08
C PRO A 113 4.43 14.96 10.67
N PHE A 114 3.67 16.02 10.35
CA PHE A 114 3.68 16.61 8.99
C PHE A 114 4.96 17.40 8.65
N VAL A 115 5.72 17.80 9.66
CA VAL A 115 7.08 18.36 9.56
C VAL A 115 7.90 17.86 10.74
N TRP A 116 9.23 17.81 10.61
CA TRP A 116 10.12 17.28 11.65
C TRP A 116 9.87 17.94 13.03
N THR A 117 9.69 19.27 13.09
CA THR A 117 9.44 19.98 14.35
C THR A 117 8.10 19.63 15.02
N ALA A 118 7.13 19.08 14.28
CA ALA A 118 5.83 18.68 14.83
C ALA A 118 5.90 17.37 15.62
N SER A 119 6.80 16.46 15.23
CA SER A 119 7.14 15.26 16.00
C SER A 119 8.48 14.67 15.51
N PRO A 120 9.62 15.10 16.10
CA PRO A 120 10.95 14.71 15.64
C PRO A 120 11.17 13.20 15.65
N VAL A 121 10.78 12.56 16.76
CA VAL A 121 10.99 11.12 16.97
C VAL A 121 10.20 10.29 15.97
N ALA A 122 8.98 10.69 15.61
CA ALA A 122 8.20 9.97 14.61
C ALA A 122 8.89 10.01 13.23
N THR A 123 9.41 11.17 12.85
CA THR A 123 10.14 11.33 11.58
C THR A 123 11.45 10.52 11.58
N GLU A 124 12.24 10.59 12.66
CA GLU A 124 13.52 9.90 12.75
C GLU A 124 13.36 8.38 12.85
N LEU A 125 12.36 7.91 13.60
CA LEU A 125 12.06 6.48 13.71
C LEU A 125 11.65 5.88 12.36
N GLU A 126 10.83 6.59 11.57
CA GLU A 126 10.48 6.15 10.22
C GLU A 126 11.74 5.97 9.37
N GLN A 127 12.68 6.93 9.42
CA GLN A 127 13.92 6.84 8.64
C GLN A 127 14.73 5.58 9.01
N VAL A 128 14.88 5.32 10.31
CA VAL A 128 15.60 4.14 10.82
C VAL A 128 14.95 2.84 10.35
N VAL A 129 13.62 2.70 10.53
CA VAL A 129 12.90 1.47 10.19
C VAL A 129 12.86 1.25 8.67
N VAL A 130 12.72 2.30 7.88
CA VAL A 130 12.79 2.21 6.41
C VAL A 130 14.19 1.78 5.95
N ASP A 131 15.27 2.29 6.55
CA ASP A 131 16.63 1.83 6.24
C ASP A 131 16.84 0.36 6.65
N TRP A 132 16.31 -0.07 7.80
CA TRP A 132 16.33 -1.49 8.18
C TRP A 132 15.60 -2.36 7.17
N MET A 133 14.41 -1.93 6.72
CA MET A 133 13.66 -2.64 5.69
C MET A 133 14.43 -2.69 4.38
N ALA A 134 15.01 -1.58 3.93
CA ALA A 134 15.85 -1.56 2.74
C ALA A 134 17.02 -2.55 2.84
N SER A 135 17.68 -2.64 4.00
CA SER A 135 18.74 -3.62 4.27
C SER A 135 18.24 -5.07 4.24
N LEU A 136 17.09 -5.37 4.88
CA LEU A 136 16.49 -6.71 4.88
C LEU A 136 16.12 -7.21 3.48
N LEU A 137 15.76 -6.29 2.60
CA LEU A 137 15.42 -6.56 1.19
C LEU A 137 16.66 -6.64 0.28
N GLY A 138 17.87 -6.47 0.82
CA GLY A 138 19.09 -6.41 0.02
C GLY A 138 19.13 -5.22 -0.95
N LEU A 139 18.42 -4.13 -0.64
CA LEU A 139 18.47 -2.94 -1.47
C LEU A 139 19.85 -2.26 -1.34
N PRO A 140 20.40 -1.73 -2.44
CA PRO A 140 21.69 -1.07 -2.41
C PRO A 140 21.66 0.25 -1.63
N GLU A 141 22.82 0.71 -1.17
CA GLU A 141 22.98 1.90 -0.29
C GLU A 141 22.31 3.17 -0.84
N ARG A 142 22.20 3.32 -2.16
CA ARG A 142 21.47 4.44 -2.81
C ARG A 142 19.98 4.54 -2.46
N PHE A 143 19.37 3.50 -1.88
CA PHE A 143 18.00 3.54 -1.37
C PHE A 143 17.93 3.89 0.12
N HIS A 144 19.06 3.94 0.81
CA HIS A 144 19.13 4.32 2.22
C HIS A 144 19.30 5.83 2.36
N PHE A 145 18.86 6.39 3.49
CA PHE A 145 19.01 7.83 3.78
C PHE A 145 20.48 8.26 3.74
N LYS A 146 21.38 7.47 4.34
CA LYS A 146 22.83 7.74 4.32
C LYS A 146 23.46 7.74 2.93
N GLY A 147 22.85 7.05 1.97
CA GLY A 147 23.34 6.92 0.59
C GLY A 147 22.83 7.99 -0.36
N GLY A 148 22.15 9.03 0.16
CA GLY A 148 21.52 10.09 -0.63
C GLY A 148 20.17 9.69 -1.24
N GLY A 149 19.64 8.51 -0.86
CA GLY A 149 18.28 8.09 -1.15
C GLY A 149 17.38 8.25 0.07
N GLY A 150 16.51 7.27 0.29
CA GLY A 150 15.58 7.21 1.40
C GLY A 150 14.29 6.50 1.01
N GLY A 151 13.34 6.46 1.94
CA GLY A 151 12.00 5.97 1.70
C GLY A 151 11.00 6.65 2.62
N VAL A 152 9.74 6.23 2.52
CA VAL A 152 8.62 6.80 3.27
C VAL A 152 7.55 5.72 3.44
N LEU A 153 6.84 5.75 4.56
CA LEU A 153 5.71 4.87 4.80
C LEU A 153 4.43 5.49 4.22
N HIS A 154 3.78 4.78 3.31
CA HIS A 154 2.49 5.18 2.73
C HIS A 154 1.37 4.28 3.25
N GLY A 155 0.12 4.78 3.23
CA GLY A 155 -1.04 3.98 3.60
C GLY A 155 -1.42 2.95 2.53
N SER A 156 -1.06 3.20 1.26
CA SER A 156 -1.35 2.27 0.17
C SER A 156 -0.35 2.36 -0.99
N THR A 157 -0.25 1.30 -1.78
CA THR A 157 0.53 1.32 -3.02
C THR A 157 -0.06 2.24 -4.09
N CYS A 158 -1.36 2.55 -4.03
CA CYS A 158 -1.93 3.55 -4.94
C CYS A 158 -1.35 4.94 -4.68
N GLU A 159 -1.19 5.29 -3.41
CA GLU A 159 -0.56 6.54 -2.99
C GLU A 159 0.90 6.59 -3.44
N ALA A 160 1.68 5.55 -3.14
CA ALA A 160 3.07 5.44 -3.60
C ALA A 160 3.19 5.56 -5.13
N VAL A 161 2.34 4.85 -5.88
CA VAL A 161 2.30 4.94 -7.35
C VAL A 161 1.99 6.37 -7.83
N VAL A 162 1.04 7.06 -7.21
CA VAL A 162 0.71 8.46 -7.56
C VAL A 162 1.91 9.38 -7.30
N CYS A 163 2.54 9.28 -6.13
CA CYS A 163 3.71 10.09 -5.78
C CYS A 163 4.88 9.87 -6.75
N THR A 164 5.17 8.61 -7.05
CA THR A 164 6.27 8.23 -7.95
C THR A 164 6.02 8.63 -9.41
N LEU A 165 4.79 8.44 -9.91
CA LEU A 165 4.39 8.91 -11.23
C LEU A 165 4.41 10.43 -11.33
N ALA A 166 3.93 11.15 -10.32
CA ALA A 166 3.96 12.61 -10.28
C ALA A 166 5.40 13.13 -10.32
N ALA A 167 6.30 12.55 -9.52
CA ALA A 167 7.72 12.89 -9.53
C ALA A 167 8.37 12.64 -10.90
N ALA A 168 8.08 11.50 -11.55
CA ALA A 168 8.57 11.20 -12.89
C ALA A 168 8.02 12.19 -13.93
N ARG A 169 6.71 12.46 -13.89
CA ARG A 169 6.02 13.41 -14.77
C ARG A 169 6.62 14.80 -14.65
N ASP A 170 6.74 15.35 -13.45
CA ASP A 170 7.20 16.73 -13.23
C ASP A 170 8.66 16.89 -13.65
N ARG A 171 9.50 15.86 -13.44
CA ARG A 171 10.86 15.82 -13.98
C ARG A 171 10.90 15.82 -15.51
N ALA A 172 9.94 15.19 -16.18
CA ALA A 172 9.85 15.22 -17.64
C ALA A 172 9.35 16.59 -18.14
N LEU A 173 8.30 17.12 -17.51
CA LEU A 173 7.69 18.39 -17.90
C LEU A 173 8.59 19.60 -17.64
N SER A 174 9.48 19.55 -16.64
CA SER A 174 10.48 20.61 -16.45
C SER A 174 11.41 20.79 -17.66
N LYS A 175 11.52 19.78 -18.53
CA LYS A 175 12.31 19.83 -19.77
C LYS A 175 11.46 20.03 -21.02
N LEU A 176 10.27 19.43 -21.04
CA LEU A 176 9.39 19.43 -22.22
C LEU A 176 8.39 20.60 -22.23
N GLY A 177 8.23 21.32 -21.12
CA GLY A 177 7.12 22.22 -20.87
C GLY A 177 5.84 21.46 -20.51
N HIS A 178 4.85 22.17 -19.97
CA HIS A 178 3.58 21.58 -19.51
C HIS A 178 2.81 20.86 -20.63
N GLU A 179 2.80 21.41 -21.84
CA GLU A 179 2.18 20.79 -23.04
C GLU A 179 2.81 19.44 -23.41
N GLY A 180 4.02 19.16 -22.92
CA GLY A 180 4.70 17.88 -23.07
C GLY A 180 3.94 16.70 -22.47
N ILE A 181 2.96 16.94 -21.58
CA ILE A 181 2.17 15.88 -20.93
C ILE A 181 1.45 14.98 -21.94
N LEU A 182 1.03 15.54 -23.08
CA LEU A 182 0.35 14.80 -24.15
C LEU A 182 1.26 13.78 -24.84
N LYS A 183 2.57 13.86 -24.64
CA LYS A 183 3.57 12.95 -25.22
C LYS A 183 4.03 11.88 -24.23
N LEU A 184 3.75 12.01 -22.94
CA LEU A 184 4.26 11.09 -21.93
C LEU A 184 3.52 9.75 -21.99
N VAL A 185 4.29 8.66 -22.00
CA VAL A 185 3.77 7.28 -22.12
C VAL A 185 4.18 6.43 -20.92
N VAL A 186 3.23 5.68 -20.37
CA VAL A 186 3.48 4.73 -19.29
C VAL A 186 3.18 3.30 -19.75
N TYR A 187 3.93 2.34 -19.22
CA TYR A 187 3.91 0.95 -19.65
C TYR A 187 3.65 0.02 -18.46
N ALA A 188 2.78 -0.95 -18.65
CA ALA A 188 2.45 -1.98 -17.67
C ALA A 188 2.11 -3.29 -18.39
N SER A 189 2.15 -4.40 -17.67
CA SER A 189 1.70 -5.68 -18.19
C SER A 189 0.17 -5.76 -18.17
N ASP A 190 -0.40 -6.68 -18.93
CA ASP A 190 -1.83 -7.03 -18.82
C ASP A 190 -2.20 -7.76 -17.51
N GLN A 191 -1.21 -8.02 -16.65
CA GLN A 191 -1.37 -8.58 -15.31
C GLN A 191 -1.15 -7.55 -14.19
N THR A 192 -0.70 -6.33 -14.51
CA THR A 192 -0.43 -5.28 -13.52
C THR A 192 -1.73 -4.87 -12.83
N HIS A 193 -1.66 -4.64 -11.50
CA HIS A 193 -2.82 -4.25 -10.73
C HIS A 193 -3.44 -2.93 -11.23
N ALA A 194 -4.78 -2.86 -11.25
CA ALA A 194 -5.53 -1.71 -11.75
C ALA A 194 -5.18 -0.37 -11.08
N THR A 195 -4.62 -0.43 -9.86
CA THR A 195 -4.04 0.74 -9.16
C THR A 195 -3.07 1.55 -10.04
N PHE A 196 -2.26 0.90 -10.88
CA PHE A 196 -1.31 1.64 -11.72
C PHE A 196 -2.02 2.48 -12.78
N GLN A 197 -3.06 1.94 -13.42
CA GLN A 197 -3.89 2.68 -14.37
C GLN A 197 -4.65 3.83 -13.69
N LYS A 198 -5.17 3.59 -12.47
CA LYS A 198 -5.79 4.64 -11.65
C LYS A 198 -4.79 5.76 -11.34
N GLY A 199 -3.58 5.42 -10.89
CA GLY A 199 -2.53 6.39 -10.59
C GLY A 199 -2.12 7.22 -11.81
N ALA A 200 -1.92 6.57 -12.96
CA ALA A 200 -1.62 7.24 -14.23
C ALA A 200 -2.72 8.24 -14.62
N SER A 201 -4.00 7.86 -14.44
CA SER A 201 -5.14 8.74 -14.70
C SER A 201 -5.17 9.93 -13.73
N ILE A 202 -4.92 9.71 -12.44
CA ILE A 202 -4.89 10.77 -11.41
C ILE A 202 -3.81 11.83 -11.72
N VAL A 203 -2.62 11.40 -12.16
CA VAL A 203 -1.54 12.34 -12.50
C VAL A 203 -1.68 12.96 -13.90
N GLY A 204 -2.75 12.64 -14.63
CA GLY A 204 -3.07 13.26 -15.92
C GLY A 204 -2.40 12.64 -17.14
N ILE A 205 -1.93 11.39 -17.08
CA ILE A 205 -1.47 10.69 -18.29
C ILE A 205 -2.66 10.46 -19.22
N PRO A 206 -2.59 10.84 -20.50
CA PRO A 206 -3.67 10.58 -21.44
C PRO A 206 -3.98 9.07 -21.52
N PRO A 207 -5.27 8.66 -21.53
CA PRO A 207 -5.63 7.24 -21.64
C PRO A 207 -5.02 6.58 -22.89
N ALA A 208 -4.91 7.34 -23.98
CA ALA A 208 -4.29 6.90 -25.23
C ALA A 208 -2.77 6.66 -25.13
N ASN A 209 -2.13 7.05 -24.03
CA ASN A 209 -0.69 6.87 -23.74
C ASN A 209 -0.43 5.88 -22.59
N PHE A 210 -1.44 5.15 -22.15
CA PHE A 210 -1.27 4.02 -21.23
C PHE A 210 -1.12 2.73 -22.05
N ARG A 211 0.07 2.10 -21.98
CA ARG A 211 0.39 0.89 -22.74
C ARG A 211 0.19 -0.34 -21.87
N ILE A 212 -0.82 -1.14 -22.23
CA ILE A 212 -1.03 -2.48 -21.68
C ILE A 212 -0.29 -3.47 -22.60
N LEU A 213 0.82 -3.98 -22.10
CA LEU A 213 1.69 -4.91 -22.82
C LEU A 213 1.23 -6.34 -22.56
N ARG A 214 0.84 -7.03 -23.64
CA ARG A 214 0.34 -8.41 -23.56
C ARG A 214 1.45 -9.38 -23.15
N THR A 215 1.14 -10.20 -22.15
CA THR A 215 2.01 -11.28 -21.69
C THR A 215 1.48 -12.64 -22.16
N SER A 216 2.22 -13.73 -21.93
CA SER A 216 1.81 -15.06 -22.38
C SER A 216 2.27 -16.15 -21.42
N ALA A 217 1.66 -17.33 -21.53
CA ALA A 217 2.07 -18.51 -20.76
C ALA A 217 3.57 -18.85 -20.94
N ASN A 218 4.14 -18.59 -22.13
CA ASN A 218 5.55 -18.86 -22.42
C ASN A 218 6.52 -18.06 -21.52
N SER A 219 6.11 -16.88 -21.06
CA SER A 219 6.90 -16.06 -20.13
C SER A 219 6.45 -16.22 -18.66
N GLY A 220 5.54 -17.16 -18.37
CA GLY A 220 4.87 -17.24 -17.08
C GLY A 220 3.99 -16.03 -16.80
N TYR A 221 3.48 -15.37 -17.84
CA TYR A 221 2.73 -14.11 -17.78
C TYR A 221 3.51 -12.91 -17.21
N GLY A 222 4.85 -12.99 -17.16
CA GLY A 222 5.72 -11.86 -16.84
C GLY A 222 6.13 -11.06 -18.09
N LEU A 223 6.41 -9.77 -17.91
CA LEU A 223 7.05 -8.91 -18.90
C LEU A 223 8.50 -9.34 -19.15
N THR A 224 8.89 -9.25 -20.42
CA THR A 224 10.25 -9.51 -20.89
C THR A 224 10.84 -8.25 -21.52
N ALA A 225 12.17 -8.17 -21.59
CA ALA A 225 12.84 -7.04 -22.23
C ALA A 225 12.39 -6.83 -23.67
N THR A 226 12.21 -7.90 -24.45
CA THR A 226 11.82 -7.82 -25.87
C THR A 226 10.46 -7.13 -26.07
N ILE A 227 9.46 -7.47 -25.24
CA ILE A 227 8.12 -6.89 -25.34
C ILE A 227 8.17 -5.39 -25.03
N VAL A 228 8.85 -5.03 -23.94
CA VAL A 228 8.96 -3.64 -23.48
C VAL A 228 9.79 -2.80 -24.45
N GLN A 229 10.93 -3.31 -24.92
CA GLN A 229 11.79 -2.60 -25.85
C GLN A 229 11.06 -2.26 -27.15
N ARG A 230 10.34 -3.23 -27.74
CA ARG A 230 9.58 -3.00 -28.97
C ARG A 230 8.52 -1.91 -28.78
N ALA A 231 7.76 -1.95 -27.68
CA ALA A 231 6.73 -0.94 -27.40
C ALA A 231 7.34 0.46 -27.24
N ILE A 232 8.46 0.57 -26.53
CA ILE A 232 9.18 1.82 -26.37
C ILE A 232 9.69 2.36 -27.72
N GLU A 233 10.28 1.51 -28.56
CA GLU A 233 10.79 1.90 -29.87
C GLU A 233 9.68 2.40 -30.81
N GLU A 234 8.52 1.74 -30.80
CA GLU A 234 7.34 2.16 -31.57
C GLU A 234 6.82 3.53 -31.12
N ASP A 235 6.72 3.76 -29.81
CA ASP A 235 6.26 5.04 -29.26
C ASP A 235 7.27 6.17 -29.52
N VAL A 236 8.57 5.89 -29.39
CA VAL A 236 9.64 6.85 -29.73
C VAL A 236 9.60 7.20 -31.21
N ALA A 237 9.39 6.23 -32.11
CA ALA A 237 9.25 6.49 -33.54
C ALA A 237 8.04 7.38 -33.88
N ARG A 238 7.01 7.39 -33.02
CA ARG A 238 5.83 8.28 -33.12
C ARG A 238 6.05 9.66 -32.47
N GLY A 239 7.24 9.94 -31.96
CA GLY A 239 7.56 11.20 -31.27
C GLY A 239 6.99 11.29 -29.85
N LEU A 240 6.58 10.16 -29.27
CA LEU A 240 6.17 10.08 -27.87
C LEU A 240 7.38 9.91 -26.94
N VAL A 241 7.19 10.17 -25.67
CA VAL A 241 8.22 10.15 -24.64
C VAL A 241 7.92 9.04 -23.62
N PRO A 242 8.68 7.95 -23.62
CA PRO A 242 8.61 6.94 -22.57
C PRO A 242 8.90 7.57 -21.21
N LEU A 243 7.94 7.48 -20.29
CA LEU A 243 8.03 8.06 -18.95
C LEU A 243 8.33 7.01 -17.90
N TYR A 244 7.54 5.93 -17.87
CA TYR A 244 7.46 5.05 -16.71
C TYR A 244 7.06 3.63 -17.08
N LEU A 245 7.81 2.63 -16.60
CA LEU A 245 7.48 1.20 -16.70
C LEU A 245 7.21 0.67 -15.29
N CYS A 246 6.01 0.14 -15.07
CA CYS A 246 5.65 -0.59 -13.87
C CYS A 246 6.01 -2.07 -14.06
N ALA A 247 7.07 -2.52 -13.38
CA ALA A 247 7.38 -3.94 -13.22
C ALA A 247 6.73 -4.46 -11.93
N THR A 248 6.13 -5.64 -12.00
CA THR A 248 5.43 -6.30 -10.91
C THR A 248 6.11 -7.61 -10.56
N VAL A 249 6.46 -7.79 -9.29
CA VAL A 249 7.00 -9.04 -8.73
C VAL A 249 5.90 -9.68 -7.90
N GLY A 250 5.12 -10.56 -8.53
CA GLY A 250 3.92 -11.18 -7.95
C GLY A 250 2.65 -10.44 -8.33
N THR A 251 2.13 -10.69 -9.53
CA THR A 251 0.87 -10.09 -9.99
C THR A 251 -0.34 -10.64 -9.22
N THR A 252 -1.42 -9.86 -9.15
CA THR A 252 -2.58 -10.21 -8.31
C THR A 252 -3.38 -11.39 -8.83
N GLY A 253 -3.42 -11.57 -10.16
CA GLY A 253 -4.18 -12.66 -10.77
C GLY A 253 -3.49 -14.02 -10.65
N LEU A 254 -2.19 -14.07 -10.98
CA LEU A 254 -1.45 -15.33 -11.18
C LEU A 254 -0.16 -15.45 -10.36
N GLY A 255 0.22 -14.43 -9.58
CA GLY A 255 1.53 -14.39 -8.93
C GLY A 255 2.70 -14.31 -9.93
N ALA A 256 2.46 -13.84 -11.16
CA ALA A 256 3.48 -13.74 -12.20
C ALA A 256 4.58 -12.74 -11.81
N ILE A 257 5.79 -12.97 -12.31
CA ILE A 257 6.97 -12.16 -12.01
C ILE A 257 7.52 -11.58 -13.31
N ASP A 258 7.54 -10.25 -13.41
CA ASP A 258 8.23 -9.55 -14.48
C ASP A 258 9.75 -9.73 -14.36
N ARG A 259 10.47 -9.80 -15.49
CA ARG A 259 11.94 -9.99 -15.52
C ARG A 259 12.68 -8.71 -15.14
N VAL A 260 12.57 -8.28 -13.87
CA VAL A 260 13.02 -6.97 -13.36
C VAL A 260 14.44 -6.63 -13.79
N ARG A 261 15.37 -7.59 -13.72
CA ARG A 261 16.76 -7.40 -14.16
C ARG A 261 16.85 -6.96 -15.61
N GLU A 262 16.21 -7.71 -16.51
CA GLU A 262 16.19 -7.42 -17.95
C GLU A 262 15.50 -6.08 -18.24
N LEU A 263 14.36 -5.84 -17.59
CA LEU A 263 13.61 -4.59 -17.71
C LEU A 263 14.42 -3.38 -17.25
N GLY A 264 15.25 -3.53 -16.21
CA GLY A 264 16.15 -2.48 -15.76
C GLY A 264 17.24 -2.13 -16.79
N HIS A 265 17.71 -3.10 -17.58
CA HIS A 265 18.63 -2.81 -18.69
C HIS A 265 17.94 -1.99 -19.79
N VAL A 266 16.71 -2.35 -20.17
CA VAL A 266 15.89 -1.59 -21.14
C VAL A 266 15.62 -0.19 -20.60
N ALA A 267 15.11 -0.08 -19.38
CA ALA A 267 14.79 1.18 -18.72
C ALA A 267 16.01 2.11 -18.60
N ARG A 268 17.20 1.58 -18.31
CA ARG A 268 18.44 2.38 -18.31
C ARG A 268 18.80 2.91 -19.69
N ARG A 269 18.69 2.08 -20.71
CA ARG A 269 19.04 2.46 -22.09
C ARG A 269 18.22 3.68 -22.53
N TYR A 270 16.89 3.60 -22.41
CA TYR A 270 16.00 4.70 -22.82
C TYR A 270 15.91 5.80 -21.76
N GLY A 271 15.96 5.45 -20.48
CA GLY A 271 15.97 6.41 -19.37
C GLY A 271 17.18 7.31 -19.37
N ASN A 272 18.35 6.85 -19.85
CA ASN A 272 19.50 7.73 -20.07
C ASN A 272 19.26 8.67 -21.26
N SER A 273 18.63 8.20 -22.34
CA SER A 273 18.28 9.03 -23.50
C SER A 273 17.29 10.15 -23.15
N PHE A 274 16.34 9.90 -22.25
CA PHE A 274 15.35 10.90 -21.80
C PHE A 274 15.69 11.56 -20.45
N ASN A 275 16.71 11.06 -19.76
CA ASN A 275 17.09 11.42 -18.39
C ASN A 275 15.89 11.34 -17.42
N LEU A 276 15.21 10.17 -17.41
CA LEU A 276 13.99 9.86 -16.65
C LEU A 276 14.12 8.56 -15.84
N PRO A 277 13.45 8.48 -14.67
CA PRO A 277 13.33 7.25 -13.90
C PRO A 277 12.34 6.29 -14.58
N LEU A 278 12.83 5.48 -15.51
CA LEU A 278 11.95 4.67 -16.36
C LEU A 278 11.42 3.39 -15.70
N LEU A 279 11.89 2.96 -14.51
CA LEU A 279 11.51 1.68 -13.89
C LEU A 279 11.06 1.82 -12.44
N TYR A 280 9.89 1.29 -12.15
CA TYR A 280 9.37 1.09 -10.79
C TYR A 280 9.04 -0.37 -10.57
N ALA A 281 9.46 -0.93 -9.43
CA ALA A 281 9.08 -2.28 -9.03
C ALA A 281 8.07 -2.27 -7.90
N ASN A 282 6.95 -2.95 -8.12
CA ASN A 282 5.97 -3.26 -7.09
C ASN A 282 6.13 -4.73 -6.66
N HIS A 283 6.35 -4.96 -5.37
CA HIS A 283 6.54 -6.31 -4.83
C HIS A 283 5.55 -6.57 -3.68
N PRO A 284 4.33 -7.06 -3.98
CA PRO A 284 3.33 -7.36 -2.96
C PRO A 284 3.69 -8.53 -2.02
N TYR A 285 4.74 -9.33 -2.31
CA TYR A 285 5.12 -10.54 -1.54
C TYR A 285 6.31 -10.41 -0.56
N GLY A 286 7.07 -9.31 -0.55
CA GLY A 286 8.14 -9.02 0.43
C GLY A 286 9.24 -10.06 0.63
N ASP A 287 9.30 -11.17 -0.13
CA ASP A 287 10.22 -12.27 0.15
C ASP A 287 11.69 -11.83 -0.03
N THR A 288 12.42 -11.84 1.09
CA THR A 288 13.82 -11.38 1.22
C THR A 288 14.81 -12.13 0.33
N LYS A 289 14.39 -13.24 -0.30
CA LYS A 289 15.22 -14.05 -1.20
C LYS A 289 15.27 -13.57 -2.65
N TYR A 290 14.48 -12.58 -3.06
CA TYR A 290 14.56 -12.06 -4.43
C TYR A 290 15.68 -11.02 -4.60
N VAL A 291 16.92 -11.53 -4.57
CA VAL A 291 18.21 -10.86 -4.83
C VAL A 291 18.32 -10.25 -6.24
N GLU A 292 17.31 -10.41 -7.11
CA GLU A 292 17.34 -9.84 -8.47
C GLU A 292 17.20 -8.30 -8.52
N MET A 293 16.87 -7.67 -7.39
CA MET A 293 16.71 -6.22 -7.27
C MET A 293 18.04 -5.43 -7.36
N GLU A 294 19.19 -6.05 -7.04
CA GLU A 294 20.50 -5.39 -6.92
C GLU A 294 20.93 -4.63 -8.18
N CYS A 295 20.70 -5.21 -9.35
CA CYS A 295 21.34 -4.74 -10.59
C CYS A 295 20.45 -3.88 -11.50
N ALA A 296 19.15 -3.76 -11.25
CA ALA A 296 18.20 -3.20 -12.25
C ALA A 296 17.71 -1.78 -11.93
N MET A 297 17.52 -1.47 -10.65
CA MET A 297 16.63 -0.39 -10.24
C MET A 297 17.36 0.89 -9.82
N ARG A 298 17.13 1.98 -10.56
CA ARG A 298 17.68 3.31 -10.25
C ARG A 298 16.67 4.26 -9.59
N SER A 299 15.40 3.87 -9.50
CA SER A 299 14.33 4.84 -9.27
C SER A 299 13.57 4.58 -7.98
N GLN A 300 12.60 3.66 -7.96
CA GLN A 300 11.70 3.47 -6.83
C GLN A 300 11.26 2.00 -6.68
N VAL A 301 11.01 1.59 -5.44
CA VAL A 301 10.50 0.26 -5.05
C VAL A 301 9.39 0.46 -4.02
N THR A 302 8.31 -0.32 -4.11
CA THR A 302 7.25 -0.33 -3.10
C THR A 302 6.88 -1.75 -2.72
N ILE A 303 6.69 -1.95 -1.41
CA ILE A 303 6.36 -3.23 -0.78
C ILE A 303 5.23 -3.01 0.21
N HIS A 304 4.36 -4.00 0.33
CA HIS A 304 3.27 -4.00 1.29
C HIS A 304 3.67 -4.76 2.57
N ALA A 305 4.00 -4.03 3.63
CA ALA A 305 4.31 -4.63 4.92
C ALA A 305 3.13 -5.47 5.46
N HIS A 306 1.91 -4.93 5.35
CA HIS A 306 0.67 -5.56 5.81
C HIS A 306 0.26 -6.81 5.03
N LEU A 307 0.90 -7.12 3.89
CA LEU A 307 0.64 -8.35 3.13
C LEU A 307 1.69 -9.45 3.38
N THR A 308 2.83 -9.14 4.01
CA THR A 308 4.04 -9.99 3.84
C THR A 308 4.97 -10.12 5.04
N ILE A 309 5.18 -9.06 5.83
CA ILE A 309 6.35 -8.99 6.71
C ILE A 309 6.12 -9.71 8.05
N ASN A 310 4.88 -9.74 8.55
CA ASN A 310 4.57 -10.24 9.89
C ASN A 310 4.83 -11.74 10.11
N ASN A 311 5.02 -12.54 9.05
CA ASN A 311 5.34 -13.98 9.16
C ASN A 311 6.83 -14.32 8.99
N GLN A 312 7.71 -13.34 8.71
CA GLN A 312 9.13 -13.62 8.39
C GLN A 312 10.12 -13.28 9.51
N PHE A 313 9.72 -12.54 10.55
CA PHE A 313 10.64 -11.98 11.55
C PHE A 313 10.25 -12.25 13.02
N LEU A 314 9.36 -13.21 13.26
CA LEU A 314 9.04 -13.74 14.59
C LEU A 314 9.40 -15.23 14.66
#